data_AF-A0A2D2M5D9-F1
#
_entry.id   AF-A0A2D2M5D9-F1
#
_cell.length_a   1.000
_cell.length_b   1.000
_cell.length_c   1.000
_cell.angle_alpha   90.00
_cell.angle_beta   90.00
_cell.angle_gamma   90.00
#
_symmetry.space_group_name_H-M   'P 1'
#
loop_
_entity.id
_entity.type
_entity.pdbx_description
1 polymer ?
#
loop_
_entity_poly.entity_id
_entity_poly.type
_entity_poly.pdbx_seq_one_letter_code
_entity_poly.pdbx_strand_id
1 'polypeptide(L)' 'MKARRLRLIYPTAYYQGRACRQDGKCRLSQPYGNMTVDGGWWLAGWHDTDMELSHETQTNGPAAPPAPGTGSLAA' A
#
# COMPACT_ATOMS: atom_id res chain seq x y z
N MET A 1 21.32 -14.81 -21.21
CA MET A 1 19.84 -14.81 -21.15
C MET A 1 19.36 -13.38 -20.98
N LYS A 2 18.52 -12.85 -21.88
CA LYS A 2 17.96 -11.50 -21.73
C LYS A 2 16.91 -11.53 -20.62
N ALA A 3 17.12 -10.76 -19.56
CA ALA A 3 16.12 -10.57 -18.51
C ALA A 3 14.86 -9.95 -19.10
N ARG A 4 13.82 -10.75 -19.31
CA ARG A 4 12.47 -10.23 -19.58
C ARG A 4 12.00 -9.60 -18.29
N ARG A 5 12.08 -8.27 -18.20
CA ARG A 5 11.28 -7.54 -17.21
C ARG A 5 9.83 -7.79 -17.58
N LEU A 6 9.18 -8.72 -16.88
CA LEU A 6 7.74 -8.89 -16.95
C LEU A 6 7.15 -7.58 -16.43
N ARG A 7 6.63 -6.76 -17.35
CA ARG A 7 5.80 -5.62 -16.92
C ARG A 7 4.55 -6.24 -16.32
N LEU A 8 4.39 -6.15 -15.00
CA LEU A 8 3.11 -6.43 -14.36
C LEU A 8 2.14 -5.32 -14.77
N ILE A 9 1.53 -5.51 -15.94
CA ILE A 9 0.40 -4.69 -16.39
C ILE A 9 -0.83 -5.46 -15.94
N TYR A 10 -1.53 -4.93 -14.96
CA TYR A 10 -2.80 -5.50 -14.53
C TYR A 10 -3.93 -5.07 -15.48
N PRO A 11 -5.02 -5.85 -15.59
CA PRO A 11 -6.16 -5.49 -16.43
C PRO A 11 -6.83 -4.19 -15.97
N THR A 12 -7.53 -3.51 -16.89
CA THR A 12 -8.27 -2.26 -16.58
C THR A 12 -9.23 -2.43 -15.41
N ALA A 13 -9.89 -3.59 -15.30
CA ALA A 13 -10.80 -3.92 -14.21
C ALA A 13 -10.16 -3.77 -12.82
N TYR A 14 -8.87 -4.13 -12.68
CA TYR A 14 -8.12 -3.98 -11.43
C TYR A 14 -8.04 -2.52 -11.00
N TYR A 15 -7.61 -1.63 -11.90
CA TYR A 15 -7.51 -0.21 -11.60
C TYR A 15 -8.88 0.45 -11.37
N GLN A 16 -9.92 -0.03 -12.04
CA GLN A 16 -11.29 0.42 -11.78
C GLN A 16 -11.76 0.05 -10.37
N GLY A 17 -11.44 -1.16 -9.89
CA GLY A 17 -11.74 -1.58 -8.52
C GLY A 17 -11.08 -0.70 -7.47
N ARG A 18 -9.81 -0.35 -7.70
CA ARG A 18 -9.06 0.60 -6.87
C ARG A 18 -9.69 1.98 -6.81
N ALA A 19 -10.01 2.55 -7.97
CA ALA A 19 -10.67 3.87 -8.05
C ALA A 19 -12.04 3.86 -7.35
N CYS A 20 -12.83 2.80 -7.54
CA CYS A 20 -14.13 2.67 -6.87
C CYS A 20 -14.00 2.58 -5.35
N ARG A 21 -12.94 1.95 -4.83
CA ARG A 21 -12.68 1.93 -3.38
C ARG A 21 -12.32 3.32 -2.85
N GLN A 22 -11.47 4.05 -3.57
CA GLN A 22 -11.12 5.43 -3.24
C GLN A 22 -12.33 6.37 -3.26
N ASP A 23 -13.28 6.14 -4.17
CA ASP A 23 -14.58 6.83 -4.23
C ASP A 23 -15.55 6.43 -3.09
N GLY A 24 -15.17 5.50 -2.20
CA GLY A 24 -16.03 5.01 -1.12
C GLY A 24 -17.12 4.04 -1.56
N LYS A 25 -17.06 3.51 -2.80
CA LYS A 25 -18.06 2.54 -3.29
C LYS A 25 -17.87 1.18 -2.62
N CYS A 26 -18.99 0.48 -2.41
CA CYS A 26 -18.99 -0.84 -1.78
C CYS A 26 -18.61 -1.96 -2.76
N ARG A 27 -18.24 -3.14 -2.23
CA ARG A 27 -17.88 -4.32 -3.03
C ARG A 27 -18.97 -4.75 -4.04
N LEU A 28 -20.24 -4.51 -3.72
CA LEU A 28 -21.39 -4.86 -4.58
C LEU A 28 -21.57 -3.89 -5.76
N SER A 29 -20.83 -2.77 -5.79
CA SER A 29 -20.88 -1.80 -6.89
C SER A 29 -20.11 -2.24 -8.14
N GLN A 30 -19.52 -3.45 -8.13
CA GLN A 30 -18.82 -3.95 -9.32
C GLN A 30 -19.77 -3.95 -10.54
N PRO A 31 -19.33 -3.48 -11.71
CA PRO A 31 -20.16 -3.45 -12.90
C PRO A 31 -20.28 -4.81 -13.60
N TYR A 32 -19.55 -5.82 -13.11
CA TYR A 32 -19.43 -7.12 -13.74
C TYR A 32 -20.43 -8.14 -13.18
N GLY A 33 -20.87 -9.07 -14.04
CA GLY A 33 -21.70 -10.19 -13.62
C GLY A 33 -20.97 -11.13 -12.65
N ASN A 34 -21.75 -11.96 -11.94
CA ASN A 34 -21.23 -12.94 -10.99
C ASN A 34 -20.22 -13.90 -11.67
N MET A 35 -19.10 -14.15 -10.99
CA MET A 35 -18.05 -15.11 -11.41
C MET A 35 -17.38 -14.80 -12.76
N THR A 36 -17.19 -13.52 -13.10
CA THR A 36 -16.39 -13.11 -14.27
C THR A 36 -14.92 -12.90 -13.89
N VAL A 37 -14.02 -13.14 -14.84
CA VAL A 37 -12.58 -12.89 -14.66
C VAL A 37 -12.31 -11.41 -14.37
N ASP A 38 -13.00 -10.51 -15.06
CA ASP A 38 -12.89 -9.07 -14.83
C ASP A 38 -13.44 -8.66 -13.46
N GLY A 39 -14.54 -9.26 -13.01
CA GLY A 39 -15.04 -9.09 -11.64
C GLY A 39 -14.01 -9.53 -10.59
N GLY A 40 -13.31 -10.64 -10.84
CA GLY A 40 -12.20 -11.09 -9.99
C GLY A 40 -11.07 -10.06 -9.90
N TRP A 41 -10.63 -9.50 -11.04
CA TRP A 41 -9.61 -8.44 -11.07
C TRP A 41 -10.07 -7.16 -10.39
N TRP A 42 -11.33 -6.76 -10.60
CA TRP A 42 -11.92 -5.60 -9.94
C TRP A 42 -11.93 -5.76 -8.42
N LEU A 43 -12.35 -6.92 -7.94
CA LEU A 43 -12.36 -7.23 -6.50
C LEU A 43 -10.93 -7.25 -5.93
N ALA A 44 -9.97 -7.81 -6.65
CA ALA A 44 -8.57 -7.79 -6.22
C ALA A 44 -8.07 -6.36 -6.01
N GLY A 45 -8.30 -5.45 -6.97
CA GLY A 45 -7.91 -4.04 -6.82
C GLY A 45 -8.68 -3.33 -5.69
N TRP A 46 -9.98 -3.58 -5.58
CA TRP A 46 -10.81 -3.01 -4.51
C TRP A 46 -10.27 -3.39 -3.11
N HIS A 47 -9.87 -4.64 -2.91
CA HIS A 47 -9.31 -5.12 -1.64
C HIS A 47 -7.86 -4.69 -1.40
N ASP A 48 -7.01 -4.67 -2.43
CA ASP A 48 -5.62 -4.23 -2.29
C ASP A 48 -5.51 -2.79 -1.79
N THR A 49 -6.45 -1.93 -2.16
CA THR A 49 -6.50 -0.54 -1.70
C THR A 49 -6.65 -0.43 -0.18
N ASP A 50 -7.31 -1.40 0.48
CA ASP A 50 -7.41 -1.44 1.95
C ASP A 50 -6.17 -2.02 2.62
N MET A 51 -5.37 -2.83 1.89
CA MET A 51 -4.18 -3.50 2.41
C MET A 51 -2.89 -2.70 2.22
N GLU A 52 -2.96 -1.55 1.56
CA GLU A 52 -1.82 -0.67 1.42
C GLU A 52 -1.48 -0.03 2.77
N LEU A 53 -0.53 -0.65 3.47
CA LEU A 53 0.16 -0.02 4.57
C LEU A 53 0.79 1.27 4.03
N SER A 54 0.26 2.41 4.43
CA SER A 54 1.03 3.64 4.41
C SER A 54 2.27 3.38 5.26
N HIS A 55 3.45 3.39 4.65
CA HIS A 55 4.69 3.59 5.40
C HIS A 55 4.60 4.98 6.00
N GLU A 56 3.94 5.08 7.15
CA GLU A 56 4.15 6.18 8.07
C GLU A 56 5.65 6.22 8.28
N THR A 57 6.27 7.25 7.70
CA THR A 57 7.68 7.53 7.90
C THR A 57 7.77 7.76 9.40
N GLN A 58 8.18 6.76 10.15
CA GLN A 58 8.39 6.87 11.58
C GLN A 58 9.40 8.01 11.76
N THR A 59 8.90 9.21 12.06
CA THR A 59 9.72 10.39 12.37
C THR A 59 10.41 10.22 13.73
N ASN A 60 10.10 9.14 14.45
CA ASN A 60 10.83 8.69 15.62
C ASN A 60 12.01 7.83 15.16
N GLY A 61 13.06 8.50 14.68
CA GLY A 61 14.41 7.92 14.71
C GLY A 61 14.78 7.50 16.15
N PRO A 62 15.77 6.63 16.34
CA PRO A 62 16.19 6.24 17.68
C PRO A 62 16.57 7.52 18.44
N ALA A 63 16.00 7.71 19.63
CA ALA A 63 16.41 8.76 20.54
C ALA A 63 17.94 8.69 20.63
N ALA A 64 18.60 9.78 20.21
CA ALA A 64 20.06 9.87 20.23
C ALA A 64 20.54 9.43 21.63
N PRO A 65 21.55 8.55 21.73
CA PRO A 65 22.03 8.12 23.03
C PRO A 65 22.50 9.36 23.81
N PRO A 66 22.25 9.42 25.14
CA PRO A 66 22.77 10.50 25.95
C PRO A 66 24.29 10.53 25.79
N ALA A 67 24.84 11.70 25.45
CA ALA A 67 26.26 11.89 25.24
C ALA A 67 27.06 11.43 26.48
N PRO A 68 28.15 10.66 26.31
CA PRO A 68 28.94 10.18 27.42
C PRO A 68 29.76 11.35 28.00
N GLY A 69 29.42 11.75 29.23
CA GLY A 69 30.34 12.34 30.20
C GLY A 69 30.93 13.71 29.89
N THR A 70 30.40 14.73 30.56
CA THR A 70 31.25 15.82 31.07
C THR A 70 31.13 15.79 32.59
N GLY A 71 32.10 15.16 33.24
CA GLY A 71 32.32 15.38 34.67
C GLY A 71 32.72 16.83 34.87
N SER A 72 32.16 17.48 35.89
CA SER A 72 32.81 18.64 36.50
C SER A 72 32.67 18.52 38.00
N LEU A 73 33.80 18.20 38.60
CA LEU A 73 34.07 18.18 40.03
C LEU A 73 34.56 19.59 40.37
N ALA A 74 33.74 20.41 41.03
CA ALA A 74 34.07 21.67 41.71
C ALA A 74 32.74 22.33 42.16
N ALA A 75 32.55 22.86 43.36
CA ALA A 75 33.36 23.00 44.56
C ALA A 75 32.39 23.16 45.76
#